data_AF-A0A519RX56-F1
#
_entry.id   AF-A0A519RX56-F1
#
_cell.length_a   1.000
_cell.length_b   1.000
_cell.length_c   1.000
_cell.angle_alpha   90.00
_cell.angle_beta   90.00
_cell.angle_gamma   90.00
#
_symmetry.space_group_name_H-M   'P 1'
#
loop_
_entity.id
_entity.type
_entity.pdbx_description
1 polymer ?
#
loop_
_entity_poly.entity_id
_entity_poly.type
_entity_poly.pdbx_seq_one_letter_code
_entity_poly.pdbx_strand_id
1 'polypeptide(L)'
;MPERPYTYYDFTLSLCPHCLRRIEAKIVFEDGAVYMLKRCPEHGRQRVRIATDVEYYKSIRNYVKPSETPRRFNMATHYGCPYDCGLCTDHEQHS
;
A
#
# COMPACT_ATOMS: atom_id res chain seq x y z
N MET A 1 23.06 -14.78 -14.71
CA MET A 1 21.78 -14.23 -15.21
C MET A 1 21.79 -12.74 -14.93
N PRO A 2 21.21 -11.88 -15.77
CA PRO A 2 21.16 -10.44 -15.47
C PRO A 2 20.27 -10.18 -14.24
N GLU A 3 20.75 -9.35 -13.33
CA GLU A 3 20.07 -9.00 -12.08
C GLU A 3 19.35 -7.65 -12.16
N ARG A 4 18.33 -7.45 -11.32
CA ARG A 4 17.67 -6.15 -11.15
C ARG A 4 18.49 -5.29 -10.18
N PRO A 5 18.45 -3.96 -10.28
CA PRO A 5 19.13 -3.07 -9.34
C PRO A 5 18.44 -3.00 -7.95
N TYR A 6 17.39 -3.80 -7.71
CA TYR A 6 16.61 -3.80 -6.48
C TYR A 6 16.26 -5.23 -6.05
N THR A 7 16.04 -5.41 -4.75
CA THR A 7 15.54 -6.65 -4.16
C THR A 7 14.02 -6.59 -4.06
N TYR A 8 13.32 -7.59 -4.62
CA TYR A 8 11.88 -7.74 -4.40
C TYR A 8 11.61 -8.19 -2.96
N TYR A 9 10.67 -7.52 -2.28
CA TYR A 9 10.30 -7.84 -0.91
C TYR A 9 8.88 -8.39 -0.79
N ASP A 10 7.88 -7.70 -1.34
CA ASP A 10 6.48 -8.10 -1.18
C ASP A 10 5.59 -7.63 -2.35
N PHE A 11 4.41 -8.23 -2.46
CA PHE A 11 3.34 -7.83 -3.36
C PHE A 11 2.27 -7.09 -2.57
N THR A 12 1.69 -6.05 -3.16
CA THR A 12 0.57 -5.33 -2.57
C THR A 12 -0.32 -4.70 -3.63
N LEU A 13 -1.44 -4.13 -3.21
CA LEU A 13 -2.31 -3.35 -4.06
C LEU A 13 -2.12 -1.85 -3.76
N SER A 14 -2.29 -1.02 -4.78
CA SER A 14 -2.23 0.43 -4.66
C SER A 14 -3.28 1.06 -5.57
N LEU A 15 -3.36 2.39 -5.54
CA LEU A 15 -4.18 3.18 -6.45
C LEU A 15 -3.31 3.92 -7.47
N CYS A 16 -3.80 4.03 -8.69
CA CYS A 16 -3.27 4.99 -9.65
C CYS A 16 -3.58 6.42 -9.15
N PRO A 17 -2.59 7.32 -9.05
CA PRO A 17 -2.81 8.70 -8.61
C PRO A 17 -3.59 9.56 -9.62
N HIS A 18 -3.82 9.06 -10.85
CA HIS A 18 -4.53 9.78 -11.90
C HIS A 18 -5.98 9.32 -12.04
N CYS A 19 -6.22 8.01 -12.20
CA CYS A 19 -7.57 7.48 -12.38
C CYS A 19 -8.14 6.73 -11.16
N LEU A 20 -7.40 6.66 -10.04
CA LEU A 20 -7.82 5.98 -8.80
C LEU A 20 -8.21 4.51 -8.97
N ARG A 21 -7.88 3.89 -10.11
CA ARG A 21 -8.04 2.45 -10.32
C ARG A 21 -7.12 1.68 -9.39
N ARG A 22 -7.64 0.61 -8.79
CA ARG A 22 -6.85 -0.39 -8.05
C ARG A 22 -5.88 -1.09 -8.99
N ILE A 23 -4.60 -1.07 -8.65
CA ILE A 23 -3.50 -1.63 -9.45
C ILE A 23 -2.55 -2.43 -8.57
N GLU A 24 -1.87 -3.39 -9.20
CA GLU A 24 -0.83 -4.17 -8.56
C GLU A 24 0.42 -3.33 -8.31
N ALA A 25 1.09 -3.59 -7.19
CA ALA A 25 2.32 -2.96 -6.81
C ALA A 25 3.28 -3.96 -6.16
N LYS A 26 4.57 -3.66 -6.27
CA LYS A 26 5.65 -4.42 -5.65
C LYS A 26 6.35 -3.52 -4.66
N ILE A 27 6.65 -4.05 -3.48
CA ILE A 27 7.58 -3.42 -2.55
C ILE A 27 8.98 -3.94 -2.85
N VAL A 28 9.93 -3.03 -3.03
CA VAL A 28 11.32 -3.34 -3.35
C VAL A 28 12.27 -2.53 -2.47
N PHE A 29 13.46 -3.07 -2.25
CA PHE A 29 14.56 -2.39 -1.57
C PHE A 29 15.62 -1.99 -2.59
N GLU A 30 15.99 -0.72 -2.57
CA GLU A 30 16.96 -0.12 -3.50
C GLU A 30 17.64 1.06 -2.77
N ASP A 31 18.96 1.14 -2.83
CA ASP A 31 19.76 2.22 -2.21
C ASP A 31 19.43 2.50 -0.73
N GLY A 32 19.19 1.44 0.06
CA GLY A 32 18.87 1.56 1.49
C GLY A 32 17.46 2.09 1.81
N ALA A 33 16.63 2.33 0.79
CA ALA A 33 15.26 2.80 0.94
C ALA A 33 14.24 1.78 0.41
N VAL A 34 12.97 2.00 0.75
CA VAL A 34 11.86 1.15 0.33
C VAL A 34 11.02 1.87 -0.69
N TYR A 35 10.84 1.24 -1.85
CA TYR A 35 10.05 1.77 -2.95
C TYR A 35 8.86 0.88 -3.28
N MET A 36 7.75 1.52 -3.60
CA MET A 36 6.59 0.89 -4.21
C MET A 36 6.63 1.12 -5.72
N LEU A 37 6.73 0.03 -6.49
CA LEU A 37 6.68 0.03 -7.94
C LEU A 37 5.29 -0.40 -8.39
N LYS A 38 4.55 0.49 -9.04
CA LYS A 38 3.19 0.23 -9.53
C LYS A 38 3.05 0.55 -11.01
N ARG A 39 2.12 -0.13 -11.69
CA ARG A 39 1.86 0.08 -13.13
C ARG A 39 0.37 0.19 -13.39
N CYS A 40 -0.06 1.36 -13.82
CA CYS A 40 -1.39 1.56 -14.38
C CYS A 40 -1.38 1.19 -15.87
N PRO A 41 -2.39 0.45 -16.38
CA PRO A 41 -2.52 0.18 -17.81
C PRO A 41 -2.63 1.45 -18.67
N GLU A 42 -3.22 2.51 -18.11
CA GLU A 42 -3.47 3.79 -18.81
C GLU A 42 -2.37 4.81 -18.55
N HIS A 43 -1.93 4.96 -17.29
CA HIS A 43 -1.01 6.03 -16.86
C HIS A 43 0.45 5.54 -16.68
N GLY A 44 0.75 4.30 -17.06
CA GLY A 44 2.11 3.78 -17.09
C GLY A 44 2.71 3.43 -15.72
N ARG A 45 4.05 3.41 -15.66
CA ARG A 45 4.83 2.96 -14.49
C ARG A 45 5.07 4.11 -13.53
N GLN A 46 5.05 3.81 -12.24
CA GLN A 46 5.26 4.76 -11.17
C GLN A 46 6.13 4.14 -10.08
N ARG A 47 7.03 4.96 -9.52
CA ARG A 47 7.94 4.59 -8.42
C ARG A 47 7.73 5.62 -7.31
N VAL A 48 7.40 5.14 -6.12
CA VAL A 48 7.15 5.98 -4.94
C VAL A 48 8.00 5.47 -3.79
N ARG A 49 8.79 6.34 -3.15
CA ARG A 49 9.49 5.98 -1.92
C ARG A 49 8.48 5.94 -0.77
N ILE A 50 8.39 4.82 -0.07
CA ILE A 50 7.44 4.63 1.03
C ILE A 50 8.11 4.55 2.40
N ALA A 51 9.42 4.27 2.44
CA ALA A 51 10.23 4.38 3.66
C ALA A 51 11.68 4.70 3.30
N THR A 52 12.41 5.29 4.24
CA THR A 52 13.83 5.66 4.11
C THR A 52 14.78 4.67 4.77
N ASP A 53 14.26 3.70 5.50
CA ASP A 53 15.03 2.70 6.24
C ASP A 53 14.40 1.31 6.02
N VAL A 54 15.18 0.41 5.43
CA VAL A 54 14.77 -0.97 5.11
C VAL A 54 14.60 -1.82 6.37
N GLU A 55 15.48 -1.67 7.36
CA GLU A 55 15.45 -2.50 8.57
C GLU A 55 14.30 -2.10 9.48
N TYR A 56 14.02 -0.80 9.60
CA TYR A 56 12.82 -0.33 10.26
C TYR A 56 11.54 -0.81 9.54
N TYR A 57 11.48 -0.71 8.21
CA TYR A 57 10.31 -1.18 7.45
C TYR A 57 10.03 -2.68 7.59
N LYS A 58 11.07 -3.50 7.80
CA LYS A 58 10.89 -4.92 8.13
C LYS A 58 10.37 -5.10 9.55
N SER A 59 10.92 -4.35 10.50
CA SER A 59 10.63 -4.55 11.93
C SER A 59 9.23 -4.12 12.34
N ILE A 60 8.62 -3.13 11.67
CA ILE A 60 7.25 -2.66 12.00
C ILE A 60 6.19 -3.77 11.95
N ARG A 61 6.40 -4.83 11.14
CA ARG A 61 5.48 -5.99 11.10
C ARG A 61 5.43 -6.78 12.40
N ASN A 62 6.43 -6.61 13.28
CA ASN A 62 6.47 -7.24 14.60
C ASN A 62 5.73 -6.43 15.67
N TYR A 63 5.33 -5.18 15.37
CA TYR A 63 4.74 -4.24 16.32
C TYR A 63 3.33 -3.80 15.91
N VAL A 64 2.56 -4.71 15.31
CA VAL A 64 1.19 -4.42 14.86
C VAL A 64 0.26 -4.25 16.06
N LYS A 65 -0.36 -3.08 16.16
CA LYS A 65 -1.45 -2.80 17.11
C LYS A 65 -2.71 -3.57 16.71
N PRO A 66 -3.53 -4.06 17.66
CA PRO A 66 -4.86 -4.60 17.34
C PRO A 66 -5.69 -3.64 16.50
N SER A 67 -6.44 -4.18 15.53
CA SER A 67 -7.38 -3.41 14.68
C SER A 67 -8.38 -2.63 15.54
N GLU A 68 -8.63 -1.37 15.18
CA GLU A 68 -9.63 -0.52 15.85
C GLU A 68 -10.89 -0.41 15.00
N THR A 69 -12.05 -0.31 15.64
CA THR A 69 -13.31 -0.06 14.96
C THR A 69 -13.87 1.30 15.41
N PRO A 70 -14.37 2.13 14.48
CA PRO A 70 -15.03 3.37 14.83
C PRO A 70 -16.24 3.13 15.75
N ARG A 71 -16.50 4.06 16.69
CA ARG A 71 -17.72 3.99 17.54
C ARG A 71 -19.01 4.07 16.73
N ARG A 72 -18.95 4.71 15.56
CA ARG A 72 -20.05 4.85 14.62
C ARG A 72 -19.49 4.85 13.20
N PHE A 73 -20.00 3.96 12.36
CA PHE A 73 -19.74 3.98 10.93
C PHE A 73 -20.52 5.13 10.26
N ASN A 74 -19.91 5.80 9.29
CA ASN A 74 -20.52 6.95 8.61
C ASN A 74 -21.09 6.62 7.23
N MET A 75 -20.86 5.40 6.72
CA MET A 75 -21.35 4.95 5.43
C MET A 75 -21.49 3.43 5.36
N ALA A 76 -22.37 2.95 4.48
CA ALA A 76 -22.46 1.54 4.11
C ALA A 76 -21.40 1.18 3.05
N THR A 77 -21.01 -0.09 3.02
CA THR A 77 -20.07 -0.64 2.03
C THR A 77 -20.87 -1.24 0.86
N HIS A 78 -20.55 -0.83 -0.37
CA HIS A 78 -21.19 -1.27 -1.61
C HIS A 78 -20.20 -1.96 -2.58
N TYR A 79 -19.05 -1.33 -2.84
CA TYR A 79 -17.97 -1.77 -3.73
C TYR A 79 -16.71 -2.22 -2.97
N GLY A 80 -16.63 -1.97 -1.65
CA GLY A 80 -15.51 -2.35 -0.78
C GLY A 80 -14.33 -1.39 -0.82
N CYS A 81 -13.33 -1.65 0.02
CA CYS A 81 -12.08 -0.89 0.01
C CYS A 81 -11.32 -1.09 -1.33
N PRO A 82 -10.85 -0.03 -2.01
CA PRO A 82 -10.79 1.37 -1.58
C PRO A 82 -11.90 2.27 -2.15
N TYR A 83 -12.89 1.73 -2.85
CA TYR A 83 -13.93 2.52 -3.53
C TYR A 83 -14.97 3.09 -2.57
N ASP A 84 -15.13 2.46 -1.40
CA ASP A 84 -15.93 2.97 -0.28
C ASP A 84 -15.05 3.38 0.92
N CYS A 85 -13.85 3.89 0.64
CA CYS A 85 -12.92 4.28 1.71
C CYS A 85 -13.48 5.45 2.53
N GLY A 86 -13.68 5.21 3.83
CA GLY A 86 -14.27 6.11 4.82
C GLY A 86 -14.29 5.42 6.19
N LEU A 87 -15.17 5.84 7.12
CA LEU A 87 -15.45 5.07 8.36
C LEU A 87 -16.47 3.97 8.05
N CYS A 88 -16.13 3.10 7.10
CA CYS A 88 -16.93 1.96 6.68
C CYS A 88 -16.68 0.74 7.58
N THR A 89 -17.42 -0.35 7.36
CA THR A 89 -17.31 -1.58 8.16
C THR A 89 -15.95 -2.26 8.08
N ASP A 90 -15.20 -2.00 7.00
CA ASP A 90 -13.86 -2.56 6.77
C ASP A 90 -12.75 -1.60 7.29
N HIS A 91 -13.12 -0.50 7.96
CA HIS A 91 -12.17 0.45 8.52
C HIS A 91 -11.57 -0.06 9.83
N GLU A 92 -10.34 -0.56 9.76
CA GLU A 92 -9.64 -1.18 10.90
C GLU A 92 -8.47 -0.33 11.45
N GLN A 93 -8.29 0.88 10.93
CA GLN A 93 -7.20 1.78 11.32
C GLN A 93 -7.72 2.93 12.18
N HIS A 94 -6.81 3.72 12.75
CA HIS A 94 -7.19 4.84 13.62
C HIS A 94 -8.01 5.89 12.85
N SER A 95 -9.11 6.32 13.47
CA SER A 95 -10.09 7.29 12.96
C SER A 95 -10.26 8.48 13.88
#